data_AF-A0A359KBC8-F1
#
_entry.id   AF-A0A359KBC8-F1
#
_cell.length_a   1.000
_cell.length_b   1.000
_cell.length_c   1.000
_cell.angle_alpha   90.00
_cell.angle_beta   90.00
_cell.angle_gamma   90.00
#
_symmetry.space_group_name_H-M   'P 1'
#
loop_
_entity.id
_entity.type
_entity.pdbx_description
1 polymer ?
#
loop_
_entity_poly.entity_id
_entity_poly.type
_entity_poly.pdbx_seq_one_letter_code
_entity_poly.pdbx_strand_id
1 'polypeptide(L)'
;LVFLGDTPLKGPDSVRAALDARAAAPGGLGTLSYEWFETMQFDVNTAVVSGRAVMTRDGKTHRGLFTRILRRTADGWLIVHDQLAWGPEA
;
A
#
# COMPACT_ATOMS: atom_id res chain seq x y z
N LEU A 1 -8.62 2.54 -6.41
CA LEU A 1 -7.43 2.60 -7.31
C LEU A 1 -6.23 2.37 -6.41
N VAL A 2 -5.40 1.38 -6.72
CA VAL A 2 -4.21 1.05 -5.93
C VAL A 2 -3.00 1.22 -6.83
N PHE A 3 -1.97 1.90 -6.35
CA PHE A 3 -0.68 2.00 -7.02
C PHE A 3 0.31 1.06 -6.35
N LEU A 4 0.90 0.17 -7.14
CA LEU A 4 1.99 -0.70 -6.71
C LEU A 4 3.30 -0.21 -7.33
N GLY A 5 3.94 0.78 -6.70
CA GLY A 5 4.92 1.62 -7.40
C GLY A 5 4.19 2.50 -8.42
N ASP A 6 4.70 2.62 -9.64
CA ASP A 6 4.08 3.48 -10.67
C ASP A 6 2.93 2.82 -11.45
N THR A 7 2.61 1.55 -11.17
CA THR A 7 1.56 0.83 -11.92
C THR A 7 0.19 1.03 -11.28
N PRO A 8 -0.78 1.68 -11.97
CA PRO A 8 -2.15 1.79 -11.49
C PRO A 8 -2.91 0.48 -11.67
N LEU A 9 -3.57 0.01 -10.60
CA LEU A 9 -4.41 -1.19 -10.59
C LEU A 9 -5.81 -0.89 -10.04
N LYS A 10 -6.84 -1.51 -10.62
CA LYS A 10 -8.24 -1.31 -10.24
C LYS A 10 -8.91 -2.64 -9.86
N GLY A 11 -9.49 -2.68 -8.67
CA GLY A 11 -10.21 -3.85 -8.15
C GLY A 11 -9.29 -4.87 -7.46
N PRO A 12 -9.87 -5.74 -6.61
CA PRO A 12 -9.10 -6.67 -5.79
C PRO A 12 -8.38 -7.74 -6.60
N ASP A 13 -8.96 -8.22 -7.71
CA ASP A 13 -8.36 -9.32 -8.47
C ASP A 13 -7.10 -8.90 -9.23
N SER A 14 -7.08 -7.69 -9.79
CA SER A 14 -5.88 -7.17 -10.46
C SER A 14 -4.74 -6.90 -9.46
N VAL A 15 -5.07 -6.43 -8.26
CA VAL A 15 -4.10 -6.26 -7.16
C VAL A 15 -3.57 -7.62 -6.71
N ARG A 16 -4.44 -8.62 -6.51
CA ARG A 16 -4.03 -9.99 -6.14
C ARG A 16 -3.09 -10.58 -7.18
N ALA A 17 -3.46 -10.55 -8.46
CA ALA A 17 -2.63 -11.08 -9.53
C ALA A 17 -1.24 -10.41 -9.59
N ALA A 18 -1.17 -9.10 -9.38
CA ALA A 18 0.11 -8.38 -9.35
C ALA A 18 0.97 -8.76 -8.14
N LEU A 19 0.36 -8.97 -6.97
CA LEU A 19 1.06 -9.44 -5.78
C LEU A 19 1.53 -10.89 -5.92
N ASP A 20 0.72 -11.78 -6.49
CA ASP A 20 1.09 -13.17 -6.76
C ASP A 20 2.29 -13.25 -7.71
N ALA A 21 2.28 -12.46 -8.79
CA ALA A 21 3.41 -12.38 -9.71
C ALA A 21 4.70 -11.88 -9.02
N ARG A 22 4.58 -10.89 -8.12
CA ARG A 22 5.73 -10.39 -7.34
C ARG A 22 6.23 -11.42 -6.32
N ALA A 23 5.33 -12.16 -5.70
CA ALA A 23 5.65 -13.21 -4.74
C ALA A 23 6.39 -14.38 -5.40
N ALA A 24 6.09 -14.69 -6.67
CA ALA A 24 6.76 -15.72 -7.45
C ALA A 24 8.16 -15.32 -7.95
N ALA A 25 8.48 -14.01 -8.00
CA ALA A 25 9.80 -13.54 -8.39
C ALA A 25 10.86 -13.81 -7.30
N PRO A 26 12.16 -13.91 -7.65
CA PRO A 26 13.23 -13.98 -6.65
C PRO A 26 13.10 -12.88 -5.58
N GLY A 27 13.33 -13.24 -4.33
CA GLY A 27 13.12 -12.35 -3.18
C GLY A 27 11.69 -12.28 -2.64
N GLY A 28 10.72 -12.82 -3.38
CA GLY A 28 9.31 -12.83 -2.99
C GLY A 28 8.75 -11.43 -2.75
N LEU A 29 7.81 -11.30 -1.82
CA LEU A 29 7.24 -10.00 -1.45
C LEU A 29 8.15 -9.14 -0.56
N GLY A 30 9.12 -9.76 0.12
CA GLY A 30 9.85 -9.11 1.20
C GLY A 30 8.99 -8.88 2.45
N THR A 31 9.42 -7.96 3.31
CA THR A 31 8.69 -7.53 4.51
C THR A 31 8.35 -6.05 4.41
N LEU A 32 7.08 -5.70 4.59
CA LEU A 32 6.59 -4.32 4.61
C LEU A 32 6.14 -3.92 6.01
N SER A 33 6.74 -2.87 6.58
CA SER A 33 6.28 -2.23 7.81
C SER A 33 5.79 -0.80 7.54
N TYR A 34 4.92 -0.31 8.42
CA TYR A 34 4.43 1.06 8.41
C TYR A 34 4.91 1.80 9.65
N GLU A 35 5.38 3.02 9.46
CA GLU A 35 5.94 3.85 10.51
C GLU A 35 5.40 5.28 10.39
N TRP A 36 5.32 5.98 11.53
CA TRP A 36 4.98 7.41 11.59
C TRP A 36 3.74 7.78 10.78
N PHE A 37 2.64 7.02 10.96
CA PHE A 37 1.42 7.26 10.24
C PHE A 37 0.46 8.16 11.02
N GLU A 38 -0.25 9.01 10.29
CA GLU A 38 -1.32 9.86 10.79
C GLU A 38 -2.64 9.40 10.20
N THR A 39 -3.73 9.62 10.93
CA THR A 39 -5.09 9.34 10.48
C THR A 39 -5.92 10.60 10.59
N MET A 40 -6.45 11.06 9.46
CA MET A 40 -7.40 12.15 9.37
C MET A 40 -8.78 11.58 9.05
N GLN A 41 -9.70 11.70 10.00
CA GLN A 41 -11.09 11.30 9.77
C GLN A 41 -11.85 12.44 9.08
N PHE A 42 -12.44 12.17 7.92
CA PHE A 42 -13.24 13.12 7.16
C PHE A 42 -14.71 13.09 7.58
N ASP A 43 -15.25 11.88 7.74
CA ASP A 43 -16.61 11.65 8.22
C ASP A 43 -16.69 10.31 8.97
N VAL A 44 -17.87 9.92 9.45
CA VAL A 44 -18.08 8.66 10.21
C VAL A 44 -17.71 7.38 9.43
N ASN A 45 -17.65 7.48 8.11
CA ASN A 45 -17.39 6.40 7.17
C ASN A 45 -16.15 6.61 6.31
N THR A 46 -15.45 7.74 6.39
CA THR A 46 -14.31 8.06 5.52
C THR A 46 -13.12 8.56 6.34
N ALA A 47 -11.95 7.97 6.11
CA ALA A 47 -10.70 8.44 6.68
C ALA A 47 -9.58 8.42 5.64
N VAL A 48 -8.59 9.30 5.81
CA VAL A 48 -7.32 9.23 5.09
C VAL A 48 -6.23 8.85 6.07
N VAL A 49 -5.38 7.92 5.66
CA VAL A 49 -4.19 7.51 6.42
C VAL A 49 -2.98 7.75 5.55
N SER A 50 -1.99 8.47 6.07
CA SER A 50 -0.72 8.68 5.40
C SER A 50 0.43 8.38 6.34
N GLY A 51 1.58 8.02 5.79
CA GLY A 51 2.76 7.71 6.61
C GLY A 51 3.92 7.18 5.81
N ARG A 52 4.88 6.55 6.50
CA ARG A 52 6.03 5.92 5.88
C ARG A 52 5.82 4.41 5.72
N ALA A 53 6.18 3.91 4.54
CA ALA A 53 6.34 2.50 4.24
C ALA A 53 7.83 2.14 4.25
N VAL A 54 8.21 1.05 4.89
CA VAL A 54 9.56 0.49 4.85
C VAL A 54 9.48 -0.93 4.35
N MET A 55 10.12 -1.19 3.20
CA MET A 55 10.15 -2.50 2.56
C MET A 55 11.56 -3.07 2.62
N THR A 56 11.72 -4.28 3.13
CA THR A 56 12.97 -5.03 3.03
C THR A 56 12.79 -6.21 2.09
N ARG A 57 13.54 -6.24 0.99
CA ARG A 57 13.52 -7.28 -0.04
C ARG A 57 14.93 -7.49 -0.60
N ASP A 58 15.34 -8.74 -0.79
CA ASP A 58 16.66 -9.09 -1.35
C ASP A 58 17.84 -8.44 -0.62
N GLY A 59 17.75 -8.32 0.71
CA GLY A 59 18.76 -7.67 1.55
C GLY A 59 18.82 -6.15 1.41
N LYS A 60 17.98 -5.55 0.55
CA LYS A 60 17.85 -4.10 0.38
C LYS A 60 16.66 -3.58 1.18
N THR A 61 16.79 -2.36 1.69
CA THR A 61 15.71 -1.66 2.38
C THR A 61 15.33 -0.41 1.60
N HIS A 62 14.06 -0.34 1.23
CA HIS A 62 13.45 0.75 0.50
C HIS A 62 12.49 1.50 1.40
N ARG A 63 12.49 2.82 1.31
CA ARG A 63 11.63 3.69 2.09
C ARG A 63 10.72 4.45 1.13
N GLY A 64 9.45 4.56 1.49
CA GLY A 64 8.45 5.25 0.68
C GLY A 64 7.45 5.97 1.57
N LEU A 65 6.63 6.81 0.94
CA LEU A 65 5.47 7.43 1.56
C LEU A 65 4.21 6.82 0.98
N PHE A 66 3.20 6.63 1.84
CA PHE A 66 1.89 6.16 1.40
C PHE A 66 0.80 7.14 1.79
N THR A 67 -0.27 7.16 0.99
CA THR A 67 -1.55 7.79 1.29
C THR A 67 -2.66 6.83 0.91
N ARG A 68 -3.57 6.57 1.85
CA ARG A 68 -4.71 5.67 1.70
C ARG A 68 -6.00 6.37 2.01
N ILE A 69 -7.03 6.08 1.22
CA ILE A 69 -8.41 6.42 1.58
C ILE A 69 -9.09 5.15 2.06
N LEU A 70 -9.64 5.22 3.27
CA LEU A 70 -10.41 4.18 3.91
C LEU A 70 -11.90 4.51 3.85
N ARG A 71 -12.72 3.51 3.53
CA ARG A 71 -14.18 3.59 3.59
C ARG A 71 -14.71 2.51 4.53
N ARG A 72 -15.58 2.91 5.46
CA ARG A 72 -16.29 1.98 6.34
C ARG A 72 -17.42 1.30 5.58
N THR A 73 -17.50 -0.01 5.70
CA THR A 73 -18.60 -0.86 5.22
C THR A 73 -19.22 -1.61 6.41
N ALA A 74 -20.24 -2.43 6.14
CA ALA A 74 -20.81 -3.33 7.14
C ALA A 74 -19.78 -4.35 7.66
N ASP A 75 -18.81 -4.72 6.82
CA ASP A 75 -17.79 -5.73 7.11
C ASP A 75 -16.50 -5.14 7.70
N GLY A 76 -16.42 -3.82 7.83
CA GLY A 76 -15.27 -3.11 8.41
C GLY A 76 -14.71 -2.01 7.53
N TRP A 77 -13.48 -1.57 7.82
CA TRP A 77 -12.81 -0.54 7.02
C TRP A 77 -12.07 -1.18 5.85
N LEU A 78 -12.32 -0.67 4.64
CA LEU A 78 -11.66 -1.09 3.42
C LEU A 78 -10.77 0.01 2.86
N ILE A 79 -9.62 -0.37 2.30
CA ILE A 79 -8.79 0.52 1.48
C ILE A 79 -9.46 0.65 0.10
N VAL A 80 -10.01 1.83 -0.19
CA VAL A 80 -10.66 2.13 -1.49
C VAL A 80 -9.71 2.86 -2.45
N HIS A 81 -8.66 3.46 -1.90
CA HIS A 81 -7.55 4.03 -2.64
C HIS A 81 -6.24 3.81 -1.88
N ASP A 82 -5.17 3.46 -2.58
CA ASP A 82 -3.82 3.36 -2.03
C ASP A 82 -2.82 3.93 -3.03
N GLN A 83 -2.07 4.95 -2.62
CA GLN A 83 -0.93 5.47 -3.35
C GLN A 83 0.31 5.23 -2.52
N LEU A 84 1.28 4.52 -3.09
CA LEU A 84 2.59 4.28 -2.49
C LEU A 84 3.68 4.78 -3.43
N ALA A 85 4.44 5.77 -2.98
CA ALA A 85 5.58 6.33 -3.69
C ALA A 85 6.87 5.91 -3.00
N TRP A 86 7.74 5.22 -3.72
CA TRP A 86 9.04 4.85 -3.20
C TRP A 86 10.07 5.96 -3.41
N GLY A 87 11.10 5.98 -2.56
CA GLY A 87 12.26 6.85 -2.76
C GLY A 87 13.03 6.54 -4.05
N PRO A 88 13.91 7.43 -4.50
CA PRO A 88 14.60 7.34 -5.78
C PRO A 88 15.54 6.13 -5.92
N GLU A 89 15.88 5.44 -4.83
CA GLU A 89 16.78 4.27 -4.81
C GLU A 89 16.02 2.94 -4.64
N ALA A 90 14.71 2.94 -4.91
CA ALA A 90 13.83 1.81 -4.66
C ALA A 90 13.53 0.90 -5.85
#